data_AF-A0A7W1PHF2-F1
#
_entry.id   AF-A0A7W1PHF2-F1
#
_cell.length_a   1.000
_cell.length_b   1.000
_cell.length_c   1.000
_cell.angle_alpha   90.00
_cell.angle_beta   90.00
_cell.angle_gamma   90.00
#
_symmetry.space_group_name_H-M   'P 1'
#
loop_
_entity.id
_entity.type
_entity.pdbx_description
1 polymer ?
#
loop_
_entity_poly.entity_id
_entity_poly.type
_entity_poly.pdbx_seq_one_letter_code
_entity_poly.pdbx_strand_id
1 'polypeptide(L)'
;MKHRALMAPLVAAAIAVTPTRMHSQVQPAASDQGAVCYGFSFGQWTPALDRAAAGHDANAQAGPGAPDGRGWATSDSGNASSLMLFPGWWPAGVRVALSAGPPAIGESAKGTAFALVADARKRPPSAPIVVHGVPCRRRDARREPVRR
;
A
#
# COMPACT_ATOMS: atom_id res chain seq x y z
N MET A 1 -61.85 48.07 0.51
CA MET A 1 -60.44 48.24 0.09
C MET A 1 -59.79 46.86 0.13
N LYS A 2 -59.22 46.42 -1.01
CA LYS A 2 -58.71 45.06 -1.23
C LYS A 2 -57.24 44.98 -0.80
N HIS A 3 -56.91 44.16 0.20
CA HIS A 3 -55.51 43.85 0.53
C HIS A 3 -55.09 42.57 -0.18
N ARG A 4 -54.19 42.69 -1.16
CA ARG A 4 -53.54 41.57 -1.85
C ARG A 4 -52.42 41.01 -0.97
N ALA A 5 -52.48 39.72 -0.69
CA ALA A 5 -51.40 38.96 -0.06
C ALA A 5 -50.23 38.80 -1.04
N LEU A 6 -49.03 39.19 -0.62
CA LEU A 6 -47.77 38.91 -1.30
C LEU A 6 -47.19 37.61 -0.72
N MET A 7 -47.26 36.55 -1.51
CA MET A 7 -46.70 35.23 -1.20
C MET A 7 -45.23 35.24 -1.66
N ALA A 8 -44.30 35.25 -0.72
CA ALA A 8 -42.86 35.18 -1.00
C ALA A 8 -42.42 33.71 -1.16
N PRO A 9 -41.71 33.32 -2.23
CA PRO A 9 -41.19 31.97 -2.38
C PRO A 9 -39.91 31.80 -1.54
N LEU A 10 -39.92 30.79 -0.66
CA LEU A 10 -38.76 30.31 0.09
C LEU A 10 -37.90 29.45 -0.86
N VAL A 11 -36.82 30.01 -1.39
CA VAL A 11 -35.84 29.25 -2.19
C VAL A 11 -34.90 28.53 -1.22
N ALA A 12 -35.17 27.26 -0.95
CA ALA A 12 -34.27 26.39 -0.22
C ALA A 12 -33.11 25.96 -1.15
N ALA A 13 -31.95 26.59 -0.99
CA ALA A 13 -30.72 26.19 -1.67
C ALA A 13 -30.19 24.89 -1.03
N ALA A 14 -30.42 23.76 -1.70
CA ALA A 14 -29.80 22.49 -1.34
C ALA A 14 -28.30 22.55 -1.68
N ILE A 15 -27.45 22.65 -0.66
CA ILE A 15 -26.00 22.52 -0.80
C ILE A 15 -25.70 21.05 -1.08
N ALA A 16 -25.51 20.71 -2.35
CA ALA A 16 -25.04 19.39 -2.75
C ALA A 16 -23.57 19.23 -2.31
N VAL A 17 -23.36 18.53 -1.20
CA VAL A 17 -22.04 18.08 -0.78
C VAL A 17 -21.60 16.97 -1.73
N THR A 18 -20.89 17.35 -2.79
CA THR A 18 -20.23 16.37 -3.66
C THR A 18 -19.08 15.73 -2.88
N PRO A 19 -19.07 14.39 -2.70
CA PRO A 19 -17.92 13.73 -2.09
C PRO A 19 -16.71 13.91 -2.99
N THR A 20 -15.73 14.69 -2.50
CA THR A 20 -14.43 14.82 -3.13
C THR A 20 -13.79 13.44 -3.11
N ARG A 21 -13.72 12.77 -4.27
CA ARG A 21 -12.90 11.57 -4.39
C ARG A 21 -11.45 11.99 -4.16
N MET A 22 -10.93 11.70 -2.98
CA MET A 22 -9.49 11.72 -2.73
C MET A 22 -8.86 10.75 -3.72
N HIS A 23 -8.18 11.30 -4.72
CA HIS A 23 -7.39 10.49 -5.62
C HIS A 23 -6.21 9.98 -4.80
N SER A 24 -6.19 8.67 -4.55
CA SER A 24 -4.98 7.98 -4.12
C SER A 24 -3.86 8.41 -5.07
N GLN A 25 -2.84 9.06 -4.52
CA GLN A 25 -1.67 9.40 -5.31
C GLN A 25 -0.97 8.09 -5.62
N VAL A 26 -1.25 7.55 -6.80
CA VAL A 26 -0.41 6.55 -7.44
C VAL A 26 0.94 7.23 -7.58
N GLN A 27 1.85 6.89 -6.67
CA GLN A 27 3.25 7.25 -6.81
C GLN A 27 3.66 6.85 -8.22
N PRO A 28 4.14 7.79 -9.07
CA PRO A 28 4.67 7.41 -10.36
C PRO A 28 5.79 6.41 -10.07
N ALA A 29 5.61 5.17 -10.53
CA ALA A 29 6.67 4.19 -10.50
C ALA A 29 7.89 4.86 -11.14
N ALA A 30 9.00 4.92 -10.41
CA ALA A 30 10.22 5.55 -10.87
C ALA A 30 10.52 5.13 -12.31
N SER A 31 10.69 6.17 -13.15
CA SER A 31 11.22 6.24 -14.52
C SER A 31 11.50 4.93 -15.29
N ASP A 32 11.04 4.99 -16.55
CA ASP A 32 10.87 3.98 -17.61
C ASP A 32 12.11 3.21 -18.13
N GLN A 33 13.07 2.80 -17.28
CA GLN A 33 14.18 1.93 -17.70
C GLN A 33 14.53 0.94 -16.57
N GLY A 34 14.37 -0.37 -16.81
CA GLY A 34 14.93 -1.39 -15.90
C GLY A 34 14.38 -1.41 -14.47
N ALA A 35 13.10 -1.06 -14.28
CA ALA A 35 12.48 -1.04 -12.95
C ALA A 35 12.67 -2.39 -12.23
N VAL A 36 13.37 -2.34 -11.08
CA VAL A 36 13.56 -3.49 -10.20
C VAL A 36 12.31 -3.67 -9.35
N CYS A 37 11.76 -4.87 -9.39
CA CYS A 37 10.69 -5.31 -8.49
C CYS A 37 11.31 -6.19 -7.41
N TYR A 38 10.69 -6.24 -6.24
CA TYR A 38 11.20 -7.03 -5.11
C TYR A 38 10.27 -8.18 -4.76
N GLY A 39 10.82 -9.39 -4.74
CA GLY A 39 10.20 -10.57 -4.16
C GLY A 39 10.69 -10.80 -2.74
N PHE A 40 9.84 -11.33 -1.86
CA PHE A 40 10.16 -11.51 -0.44
C PHE A 40 9.87 -12.94 0.01
N SER A 41 10.85 -13.55 0.67
CA SER A 41 10.72 -14.83 1.36
C SER A 41 10.86 -14.58 2.87
N PHE A 42 9.79 -14.83 3.62
CA PHE A 42 9.76 -14.62 5.07
C PHE A 42 10.07 -15.93 5.81
N GLY A 43 10.94 -15.85 6.80
CA GLY A 43 11.12 -16.91 7.79
C GLY A 43 9.99 -16.93 8.82
N GLN A 44 10.22 -17.65 9.91
CA GLN A 44 9.27 -17.71 11.03
C GLN A 44 9.18 -16.35 11.74
N TRP A 45 7.96 -15.93 12.04
CA TRP A 45 7.66 -14.72 12.80
C TRP A 45 7.73 -14.99 14.30
N THR A 46 8.38 -14.08 15.03
CA THR A 46 8.49 -14.14 16.48
C THR A 46 8.10 -12.80 17.11
N PRO A 47 7.05 -12.76 17.97
CA PRO A 47 6.05 -13.83 18.14
C PRO A 47 5.29 -14.13 16.85
N ALA A 48 4.50 -15.21 16.83
CA ALA A 48 3.62 -15.51 15.71
C ALA A 48 2.68 -14.32 15.43
N LEU A 49 2.36 -14.10 14.16
CA LEU A 49 1.47 -13.02 13.75
C LEU A 49 0.06 -13.25 14.30
N ASP A 50 -0.41 -12.29 15.08
CA ASP A 50 -1.76 -12.26 15.62
C ASP A 50 -2.32 -10.86 15.42
N ARG A 51 -3.34 -10.74 14.57
CA ARG A 51 -3.98 -9.46 14.24
C ARG A 51 -4.65 -8.84 15.47
N ALA A 52 -5.36 -9.63 16.25
CA ALA A 52 -6.07 -9.14 17.42
C ALA A 52 -5.08 -8.69 18.50
N ALA A 53 -4.05 -9.49 18.77
CA ALA A 53 -3.00 -9.12 19.72
C ALA A 53 -2.19 -7.90 19.24
N ALA A 54 -2.06 -7.68 17.93
CA ALA A 54 -1.44 -6.50 17.35
C ALA A 54 -2.33 -5.23 17.43
N GLY A 55 -3.56 -5.35 17.92
CA GLY A 55 -4.52 -4.24 18.03
C GLY A 55 -5.18 -3.88 16.70
N HIS A 56 -5.20 -4.80 15.75
CA HIS A 56 -5.92 -4.62 14.48
C HIS A 56 -7.34 -5.15 14.63
N ASP A 57 -8.33 -4.27 14.44
CA ASP A 57 -9.72 -4.67 14.42
C ASP A 57 -9.99 -5.62 13.25
N ALA A 58 -10.96 -6.54 13.39
CA ALA A 58 -11.32 -7.48 12.33
C ALA A 58 -11.77 -6.78 11.02
N ASN A 59 -12.20 -5.52 11.14
CA ASN A 59 -12.65 -4.67 10.02
C ASN A 59 -11.53 -3.82 9.40
N ALA A 60 -10.30 -3.86 9.94
CA ALA A 60 -9.18 -3.14 9.36
C ALA A 60 -8.87 -3.72 7.98
N GLN A 61 -9.34 -3.04 6.93
CA GLN A 61 -8.99 -3.43 5.57
C GLN A 61 -7.50 -3.21 5.36
N ALA A 62 -6.83 -4.22 4.82
CA ALA A 62 -5.51 -4.01 4.27
C ALA A 62 -5.62 -2.99 3.13
N GLY A 63 -4.64 -2.09 3.02
CA GLY A 63 -4.56 -1.13 1.93
C GLY A 63 -4.59 -1.83 0.57
N PRO A 64 -4.90 -1.10 -0.52
CA PRO A 64 -4.95 -1.67 -1.85
C PRO A 64 -3.61 -2.34 -2.19
N GLY A 65 -3.65 -3.64 -2.48
CA GLY A 65 -2.50 -4.40 -2.95
C GLY A 65 -2.05 -3.94 -4.34
N ALA A 66 -0.85 -4.36 -4.75
CA ALA A 66 -0.38 -4.25 -6.12
C ALA A 66 -1.24 -5.11 -7.05
N PRO A 67 -1.28 -4.77 -8.36
CA PRO A 67 -1.93 -5.59 -9.36
C PRO A 67 -1.53 -7.06 -9.21
N ASP A 68 -2.51 -7.96 -9.39
CA ASP A 68 -2.39 -9.40 -9.16
C ASP A 68 -2.17 -9.84 -7.69
N GLY A 69 -2.53 -9.01 -6.70
CA GLY A 69 -2.51 -9.39 -5.28
C GLY A 69 -1.12 -9.38 -4.64
N ARG A 70 -0.12 -8.78 -5.30
CA ARG A 70 1.23 -8.61 -4.74
C ARG A 70 1.23 -7.47 -3.72
N GLY A 71 2.08 -7.52 -2.70
CA GLY A 71 2.27 -6.37 -1.80
C GLY A 71 3.04 -5.25 -2.53
N TRP A 72 2.65 -3.99 -2.34
CA TRP A 72 3.53 -2.87 -2.73
C TRP A 72 4.70 -2.77 -1.77
N ALA A 73 5.88 -2.46 -2.29
CA ALA A 73 7.03 -2.01 -1.51
C ALA A 73 7.32 -0.55 -1.90
N THR A 74 7.54 0.31 -0.91
CA THR A 74 8.04 1.68 -1.13
C THR A 74 9.32 1.89 -0.34
N SER A 75 10.23 2.71 -0.86
CA SER A 75 11.43 3.10 -0.12
C SER A 75 11.00 3.88 1.13
N ASP A 76 11.53 3.51 2.29
CA ASP A 76 11.32 4.27 3.51
C ASP A 76 12.06 5.62 3.36
N SER A 77 11.31 6.73 3.35
CA SER A 77 11.82 8.06 2.99
C SER A 77 12.94 8.59 3.89
N GLY A 78 13.22 7.92 5.01
CA GLY A 78 14.33 8.24 5.92
C GLY A 78 15.51 7.26 5.89
N ASN A 79 15.45 6.14 5.14
CA ASN A 79 16.52 5.14 5.15
C ASN A 79 16.59 4.36 3.83
N ALA A 80 17.68 4.57 3.08
CA ALA A 80 17.93 3.91 1.79
C ALA A 80 18.01 2.37 1.89
N SER A 81 18.23 1.83 3.09
CA SER A 81 18.30 0.40 3.38
C SER A 81 17.01 -0.18 3.96
N SER A 82 15.92 0.61 3.97
CA SER A 82 14.63 0.17 4.46
C SER A 82 13.56 0.23 3.38
N LEU A 83 12.73 -0.80 3.34
CA LEU A 83 11.55 -0.90 2.48
C LEU A 83 10.30 -1.00 3.36
N MET A 84 9.21 -0.37 2.96
CA MET A 84 7.91 -0.53 3.60
C MET A 84 6.98 -1.33 2.70
N LEU A 85 6.44 -2.44 3.23
CA LEU A 85 5.52 -3.32 2.51
C LEU A 85 4.09 -3.15 3.00
N PHE A 86 3.13 -3.24 2.09
CA PHE A 86 1.70 -3.22 2.42
C PHE A 86 1.02 -4.51 1.94
N PRO A 87 1.26 -5.64 2.60
CA PRO A 87 0.64 -6.90 2.19
C PRO A 87 -0.85 -6.95 2.55
N GLY A 88 -1.67 -7.57 1.70
CA GLY A 88 -3.09 -7.77 1.96
C GLY A 88 -3.40 -8.58 3.23
N TRP A 89 -2.43 -9.35 3.73
CA TRP A 89 -2.57 -10.17 4.94
C TRP A 89 -2.22 -9.43 6.24
N TRP A 90 -1.65 -8.21 6.18
CA TRP A 90 -1.32 -7.41 7.37
C TRP A 90 -1.59 -5.92 7.16
N PRO A 91 -2.63 -5.37 7.82
CA PRO A 91 -3.18 -4.07 7.44
C PRO A 91 -2.25 -2.90 7.77
N ALA A 92 -1.49 -2.97 8.86
CA ALA A 92 -0.59 -1.89 9.26
C ALA A 92 0.73 -1.83 8.47
N GLY A 93 1.00 -2.80 7.59
CA GLY A 93 2.23 -2.88 6.83
C GLY A 93 3.38 -3.57 7.57
N VAL A 94 4.45 -3.82 6.81
CA VAL A 94 5.65 -4.55 7.26
C VAL A 94 6.87 -3.73 6.87
N ARG A 95 7.64 -3.30 7.86
CA ARG A 95 8.93 -2.66 7.60
C ARG A 95 10.00 -3.72 7.38
N VAL A 96 10.77 -3.57 6.32
CA VAL A 96 11.91 -4.42 5.99
C VAL A 96 13.18 -3.61 6.15
N ALA A 97 14.09 -4.09 7.00
CA ALA A 97 15.44 -3.55 7.13
C ALA A 97 16.43 -4.48 6.43
N LEU A 98 17.20 -3.96 5.50
CA LEU A 98 18.21 -4.70 4.73
C LEU A 98 19.62 -4.35 5.23
N SER A 99 20.49 -5.36 5.30
CA SER A 99 21.86 -5.15 5.79
C SER A 99 22.73 -4.32 4.84
N ALA A 100 22.45 -4.37 3.53
CA ALA A 100 23.27 -3.76 2.47
C ALA A 100 22.43 -3.01 1.42
N GLY A 101 21.19 -2.65 1.76
CA GLY A 101 20.26 -2.02 0.83
C GLY A 101 19.53 -2.98 -0.11
N PRO A 102 18.64 -2.46 -0.97
CA PRO A 102 17.87 -3.26 -1.92
C PRO A 102 18.76 -3.92 -2.99
N PRO A 103 18.56 -5.22 -3.29
CA PRO A 103 19.37 -5.95 -4.28
C PRO A 103 19.08 -5.49 -5.72
N ALA A 104 20.06 -5.59 -6.60
CA ALA A 104 19.84 -5.41 -8.04
C ALA A 104 19.06 -6.60 -8.65
N ILE A 105 18.68 -6.49 -9.93
CA ILE A 105 18.00 -7.58 -10.65
C ILE A 105 18.91 -8.82 -10.69
N GLY A 106 18.35 -9.98 -10.33
CA GLY A 106 19.07 -11.25 -10.27
C GLY A 106 19.80 -11.49 -8.95
N GLU A 107 19.90 -10.47 -8.10
CA GLU A 107 20.56 -10.56 -6.80
C GLU A 107 19.57 -10.85 -5.67
N SER A 108 20.13 -11.19 -4.51
CA SER A 108 19.37 -11.36 -3.28
C SER A 108 20.06 -10.72 -2.10
N ALA A 109 19.29 -10.10 -1.22
CA ALA A 109 19.75 -9.50 0.02
C ALA A 109 19.05 -10.14 1.21
N LYS A 110 19.77 -10.29 2.33
CA LYS A 110 19.20 -10.71 3.61
C LYS A 110 18.76 -9.49 4.41
N GLY A 111 17.77 -9.68 5.28
CA GLY A 111 17.30 -8.63 6.16
C GLY A 111 16.42 -9.13 7.29
N THR A 112 15.72 -8.20 7.92
CA THR A 112 14.72 -8.47 8.95
C THR A 112 13.44 -7.71 8.63
N ALA A 113 12.32 -8.41 8.67
CA ALA A 113 11.00 -7.83 8.58
C ALA A 113 10.41 -7.59 9.98
N PHE A 114 9.66 -6.51 10.13
CA PHE A 114 8.94 -6.13 11.33
C PHE A 114 7.48 -5.85 10.96
N ALA A 115 6.54 -6.62 11.50
CA ALA A 115 5.13 -6.42 11.27
C ALA A 115 4.65 -5.27 12.16
N LEU A 116 4.16 -4.19 11.55
CA LEU A 116 3.75 -3.01 12.29
C LEU A 116 2.50 -3.32 13.12
N VAL A 117 2.47 -2.83 14.35
CA VAL A 117 1.37 -3.05 15.30
C VAL A 117 0.70 -1.71 15.60
N ALA A 118 -0.59 -1.72 15.91
CA ALA A 118 -1.33 -0.49 16.18
C ALA A 118 -0.93 0.13 17.55
N ASP A 119 -0.55 -0.71 18.52
CA ASP A 119 -0.09 -0.26 19.83
C ASP A 119 1.43 -0.07 19.86
N ALA A 120 1.88 1.19 19.87
CA ALA A 120 3.31 1.55 19.90
C ALA A 120 4.07 1.05 21.14
N ARG A 121 3.38 0.60 22.20
CA ARG A 121 4.00 0.03 23.40
C ARG A 121 4.38 -1.45 23.22
N LYS A 122 3.84 -2.12 22.19
CA LYS A 122 4.12 -3.53 21.92
C LYS A 122 5.34 -3.65 21.01
N ARG A 123 6.18 -4.66 21.29
CA ARG A 123 7.27 -5.01 20.38
C ARG A 123 6.67 -5.64 19.12
N PRO A 124 7.01 -5.13 17.92
CA PRO A 124 6.48 -5.70 16.68
C PRO A 124 7.02 -7.12 16.49
N PRO A 125 6.20 -8.07 16.00
CA PRO A 125 6.67 -9.34 15.49
C PRO A 125 7.77 -9.13 14.45
N SER A 126 8.79 -9.99 14.48
CA SER A 126 9.89 -9.92 13.53
C SER A 126 10.21 -11.27 12.90
N ALA A 127 10.71 -11.27 11.67
CA ALA A 127 11.14 -12.46 10.95
C ALA A 127 12.42 -12.18 10.16
N PRO A 128 13.37 -13.13 10.05
CA PRO A 128 14.43 -13.04 9.07
C PRO A 128 13.84 -13.15 7.66
N ILE A 129 14.41 -12.45 6.69
CA ILE A 129 13.93 -12.49 5.31
C ILE A 129 15.06 -12.61 4.29
N VAL A 130 14.68 -13.04 3.09
CA VAL A 130 15.45 -12.85 1.86
C VAL A 130 14.62 -12.01 0.89
N VAL A 131 15.24 -10.97 0.33
CA VAL A 131 14.67 -10.13 -0.72
C VAL A 131 15.37 -10.46 -2.03
N HIS A 132 14.60 -10.62 -3.10
CA HIS A 132 15.09 -10.93 -4.43
C HIS A 132 14.79 -9.77 -5.38
N GLY A 133 15.80 -9.24 -6.06
CA GLY A 133 15.59 -8.27 -7.13
C GLY A 133 15.19 -8.99 -8.41
N VAL A 134 14.02 -8.68 -8.95
CA VAL A 134 13.49 -9.28 -10.18
C VAL A 134 13.09 -8.20 -11.18
N PRO A 135 13.06 -8.48 -12.49
CA PRO A 135 12.56 -7.52 -13.45
C PRO A 135 11.08 -7.22 -13.17
N CYS A 136 10.69 -5.95 -13.13
CA CYS A 136 9.28 -5.62 -13.16
C CYS A 136 8.68 -6.05 -14.51
N ARG A 137 7.82 -7.07 -14.51
CA ARG A 137 7.03 -7.39 -15.70
C ARG A 137 5.98 -6.29 -15.87
N ARG A 138 6.24 -5.32 -16.75
CA ARG A 138 5.12 -4.62 -17.39
C ARG A 138 4.41 -5.69 -18.23
N ARG A 139 3.14 -5.97 -17.94
CA ARG A 139 2.27 -6.55 -18.97
C ARG A 139 2.27 -5.48 -20.07
N ASP A 140 2.86 -5.78 -21.22
CA ASP A 140 2.67 -4.96 -22.41
C ASP A 140 1.17 -4.84 -22.62
N ALA A 141 0.60 -3.69 -22.26
CA ALA A 141 -0.82 -3.42 -22.30
C ALA A 141 -1.36 -3.27 -23.75
N ARG A 142 -0.66 -3.81 -24.75
CA ARG A 142 -1.07 -3.70 -26.16
C ARG A 142 -0.45 -4.79 -27.05
N ARG A 143 -0.77 -6.06 -26.82
CA ARG A 143 -0.97 -6.99 -27.95
C ARG A 143 -2.47 -7.12 -28.17
N GLU A 144 -3.04 -6.07 -28.76
CA GLU A 144 -4.29 -6.20 -29.49
C GLU A 144 -4.01 -7.13 -30.69
N PRO A 145 -4.76 -8.22 -30.88
CA PRO A 145 -4.59 -9.05 -32.06
C PRO A 145 -5.03 -8.22 -33.27
N VAL A 146 -4.09 -7.94 -34.19
CA VAL A 146 -4.43 -7.47 -35.52
C VAL A 146 -5.25 -8.59 -36.17
N ARG A 147 -6.58 -8.43 -36.19
CA ARG A 147 -7.44 -9.25 -37.05
C ARG A 147 -7.11 -8.88 -38.49
N ARG A 148 -6.58 -9.86 -39.23
CA ARG A 148 -6.57 -9.85 -40.69
C ARG A 148 -7.91 -10.36 -41.20
#